data_AF-A0A918YEW1-F1
#
_entry.id   AF-A0A918YEW1-F1
#
_cell.length_a   1.000
_cell.length_b   1.000
_cell.length_c   1.000
_cell.angle_alpha   90.00
_cell.angle_beta   90.00
_cell.angle_gamma   90.00
#
_symmetry.space_group_name_H-M   'P 1'
#
loop_
_entity.id
_entity.type
_entity.pdbx_description
1 polymer ?
#
loop_
_entity_poly.entity_id
_entity_poly.type
_entity_poly.pdbx_seq_one_letter_code
_entity_poly.pdbx_strand_id
1 'polypeptide(L)'
;MASSPDVPSAGNTPENPGNGSPSEAPQTAGTATGGERRGRVRARRAAVMAVPATLVAATLAVLTAQGALGVQFAISGMPFTVTATELDGTGFEQFGGLDNMAEGSPNAGDTGGQELVVTSAIKNATLDHLCQSVDLGGTNLLITAGSGATKVTASDLATDSTQLSGDAAFNNIEIGNDASTLTKAGVKGPIGVFSQQADTVRIAHLRQTNYATTAGVFKLPGLKLRFSGSGC
;
A
#
# COMPACT_ATOMS: atom_id res chain seq x y z
N MET A 1 -25.73 18.06 -73.09
CA MET A 1 -24.53 18.39 -73.89
C MET A 1 -23.34 18.46 -72.93
N ALA A 2 -22.18 17.84 -73.14
CA ALA A 2 -21.83 16.71 -73.99
C ALA A 2 -20.54 16.05 -73.43
N SER A 3 -20.50 14.73 -73.47
CA SER A 3 -19.39 13.84 -73.88
C SER A 3 -17.91 14.14 -73.52
N SER A 4 -17.26 13.12 -72.94
CA SER A 4 -15.82 12.78 -73.05
C SER A 4 -15.36 12.60 -74.52
N PRO A 5 -14.04 12.58 -74.85
CA PRO A 5 -13.19 11.34 -74.73
C PRO A 5 -11.66 11.59 -74.51
N ASP A 6 -10.75 10.61 -74.61
CA ASP A 6 -10.53 9.40 -73.76
C ASP A 6 -9.20 8.66 -74.11
N VAL A 7 -8.67 7.79 -73.21
CA VAL A 7 -7.52 6.82 -73.35
C VAL A 7 -6.11 7.31 -73.80
N PRO A 8 -5.00 6.48 -73.80
CA PRO A 8 -4.78 5.04 -73.47
C PRO A 8 -3.65 4.78 -72.42
N SER A 9 -3.21 3.57 -72.00
CA SER A 9 -3.65 2.15 -72.00
C SER A 9 -2.81 1.43 -70.92
N ALA A 10 -3.38 0.63 -70.00
CA ALA A 10 -3.67 -0.81 -70.08
C ALA A 10 -2.43 -1.76 -70.15
N GLY A 11 -2.34 -2.66 -69.16
CA GLY A 11 -1.44 -3.83 -69.12
C GLY A 11 -2.02 -4.88 -68.16
N ASN A 12 -2.24 -6.11 -68.64
CA ASN A 12 -3.17 -7.08 -68.03
C ASN A 12 -2.50 -8.20 -67.20
N THR A 13 -3.28 -8.78 -66.28
CA THR A 13 -3.19 -10.12 -65.66
C THR A 13 -3.51 -11.25 -66.68
N PRO A 14 -3.60 -12.55 -66.29
CA PRO A 14 -2.83 -13.39 -65.36
C PRO A 14 -2.33 -14.70 -66.08
N GLU A 15 -1.92 -15.74 -65.33
CA GLU A 15 -2.56 -17.09 -65.32
C GLU A 15 -1.59 -18.26 -64.98
N ASN A 16 -2.13 -19.31 -64.36
CA ASN A 16 -1.47 -20.56 -63.95
C ASN A 16 -1.94 -21.70 -64.85
N PRO A 17 -1.11 -22.70 -65.17
CA PRO A 17 -1.60 -24.06 -64.93
C PRO A 17 -0.52 -25.05 -64.44
N GLY A 18 -0.92 -25.91 -63.50
CA GLY A 18 -0.23 -27.18 -63.25
C GLY A 18 -0.82 -28.30 -64.10
N ASN A 19 0.01 -29.26 -64.53
CA ASN A 19 -0.42 -30.55 -65.09
C ASN A 19 0.77 -31.55 -65.03
N GLY A 20 0.57 -32.86 -64.82
CA GLY A 20 1.71 -33.78 -65.05
C GLY A 20 1.83 -35.19 -64.45
N SER A 21 0.94 -35.66 -63.55
CA SER A 21 0.70 -37.10 -63.29
C SER A 21 1.95 -38.00 -62.91
N PRO A 22 1.92 -39.37 -62.87
CA PRO A 22 2.17 -40.08 -61.60
C PRO A 22 3.16 -41.27 -61.65
N SER A 23 3.45 -41.90 -60.49
CA SER A 23 3.47 -43.38 -60.37
C SER A 23 3.52 -43.90 -58.92
N GLU A 24 2.80 -45.00 -58.71
CA GLU A 24 2.96 -46.08 -57.70
C GLU A 24 3.09 -45.80 -56.19
N ALA A 25 2.06 -46.27 -55.47
CA ALA A 25 2.07 -46.72 -54.07
C ALA A 25 2.17 -48.29 -54.08
N PRO A 26 2.22 -49.07 -52.95
CA PRO A 26 1.39 -48.83 -51.75
C PRO A 26 1.87 -49.40 -50.37
N GLN A 27 0.98 -49.24 -49.37
CA GLN A 27 0.88 -49.95 -48.07
C GLN A 27 1.88 -49.51 -46.95
N THR A 28 1.50 -49.48 -45.66
CA THR A 28 0.30 -50.03 -44.97
C THR A 28 -0.18 -49.13 -43.82
N ALA A 29 -1.44 -49.32 -43.38
CA ALA A 29 -2.08 -48.53 -42.32
C ALA A 29 -1.55 -48.83 -40.90
N GLY A 30 -1.62 -47.82 -40.01
CA GLY A 30 -1.32 -47.95 -38.58
C GLY A 30 -2.15 -46.98 -37.74
N THR A 31 -3.06 -47.53 -36.93
CA THR A 31 -3.98 -46.78 -36.06
C THR A 31 -3.25 -45.99 -34.98
N ALA A 32 -3.54 -44.70 -34.82
CA ALA A 32 -3.09 -43.91 -33.68
C ALA A 32 -4.24 -43.09 -33.10
N THR A 33 -4.59 -43.40 -31.85
CA THR A 33 -5.68 -42.77 -31.09
C THR A 33 -5.41 -41.29 -30.81
N GLY A 34 -6.49 -40.50 -30.74
CA GLY A 34 -6.45 -39.12 -30.26
C GLY A 34 -6.19 -39.04 -28.76
N GLY A 35 -4.97 -39.38 -28.34
CA GLY A 35 -4.50 -39.14 -26.98
C GLY A 35 -4.36 -37.64 -26.73
N GLU A 36 -5.05 -37.12 -25.71
CA GLU A 36 -4.88 -35.76 -25.23
C GLU A 36 -3.38 -35.46 -25.03
N ARG A 37 -2.85 -34.42 -25.69
CA ARG A 37 -1.45 -34.02 -25.54
C ARG A 37 -1.23 -33.34 -24.19
N ARG A 38 -1.32 -34.12 -23.12
CA ARG A 38 -1.10 -33.69 -21.74
C ARG A 38 0.36 -33.27 -21.58
N GLY A 39 0.60 -31.96 -21.66
CA GLY A 39 1.93 -31.36 -21.66
C GLY A 39 2.74 -31.80 -20.43
N ARG A 40 3.82 -32.55 -20.64
CA ARG A 40 4.67 -33.03 -19.56
C ARG A 40 5.68 -31.96 -19.17
N VAL A 41 5.49 -31.34 -18.01
CA VAL A 41 6.48 -30.43 -17.41
C VAL A 41 7.77 -31.20 -17.14
N ARG A 42 8.89 -30.72 -17.65
CA ARG A 42 10.21 -31.29 -17.34
C ARG A 42 10.61 -30.86 -15.93
N ALA A 43 10.20 -31.63 -14.92
CA ALA A 43 10.38 -31.32 -13.49
C ALA A 43 11.79 -30.80 -13.13
N ARG A 44 12.85 -31.42 -13.65
CA ARG A 44 14.24 -30.97 -13.43
C ARG A 44 14.54 -29.56 -13.98
N ARG A 45 13.94 -29.16 -15.11
CA ARG A 45 14.05 -27.79 -15.65
C ARG A 45 13.14 -26.81 -14.91
N ALA A 46 11.96 -27.25 -14.50
CA ALA A 46 11.07 -26.44 -13.67
C ALA A 46 11.72 -26.09 -12.32
N ALA A 47 12.34 -27.07 -11.66
CA ALA A 47 13.05 -26.87 -10.39
C ALA A 47 14.20 -25.84 -10.48
N VAL A 48 14.96 -25.83 -11.59
CA VAL A 48 16.06 -24.86 -11.82
C VAL A 48 15.58 -23.40 -11.81
N MET A 49 14.34 -23.13 -12.23
CA MET A 49 13.75 -21.78 -12.17
C MET A 49 12.93 -21.57 -10.90
N ALA A 50 12.20 -22.59 -10.45
CA ALA A 50 11.31 -22.50 -9.29
C ALA A 50 12.07 -22.27 -7.98
N VAL A 51 13.19 -22.97 -7.74
CA VAL A 51 13.97 -22.83 -6.50
C VAL A 51 14.53 -21.41 -6.30
N PRO A 52 15.26 -20.80 -7.25
CA PRO A 52 15.72 -19.42 -7.07
C PRO A 52 14.56 -18.43 -7.01
N ALA A 53 13.47 -18.64 -7.75
CA ALA A 53 12.29 -17.76 -7.68
C ALA A 53 11.60 -17.83 -6.30
N THR A 54 11.43 -19.02 -5.71
CA THR A 54 10.86 -19.15 -4.36
C THR A 54 11.79 -18.63 -3.28
N LEU A 55 13.11 -18.78 -3.44
CA LEU A 55 14.09 -18.16 -2.54
C LEU A 55 14.00 -16.63 -2.58
N VAL A 56 14.01 -16.01 -3.76
CA VAL A 56 13.85 -14.55 -3.90
C VAL A 56 12.52 -14.08 -3.31
N ALA A 57 11.40 -14.76 -3.61
CA ALA A 57 10.10 -14.42 -3.06
C ALA A 57 10.05 -14.54 -1.53
N ALA A 58 10.64 -15.59 -0.95
CA ALA A 58 10.74 -15.76 0.50
C ALA A 58 11.65 -14.70 1.13
N THR A 59 12.76 -14.32 0.48
CA THR A 59 13.66 -13.27 0.96
C THR A 59 12.96 -11.92 0.97
N LEU A 60 12.25 -11.57 -0.10
CA LEU A 60 11.43 -10.35 -0.17
C LEU A 60 10.35 -10.35 0.92
N ALA A 61 9.63 -11.46 1.10
CA ALA A 61 8.62 -11.57 2.15
C ALA A 61 9.21 -11.38 3.57
N VAL A 62 10.40 -11.93 3.85
CA VAL A 62 11.11 -11.71 5.14
C VAL A 62 11.55 -10.26 5.29
N LEU A 63 12.12 -9.65 4.25
CA LEU A 63 12.56 -8.25 4.29
C LEU A 63 11.40 -7.26 4.45
N THR A 64 10.24 -7.53 3.83
CA THR A 64 9.00 -6.76 4.08
C THR A 64 8.48 -6.99 5.50
N ALA A 65 8.47 -8.23 5.99
CA ALA A 65 8.04 -8.54 7.36
C ALA A 65 8.96 -7.94 8.45
N GLN A 66 10.23 -7.68 8.12
CA GLN A 66 11.20 -7.00 8.98
C GLN A 66 11.18 -5.47 8.84
N GLY A 67 10.32 -4.90 7.98
CA GLY A 67 10.30 -3.46 7.69
C GLY A 67 11.52 -2.94 6.90
N ALA A 68 12.42 -3.82 6.47
CA ALA A 68 13.62 -3.46 5.70
C ALA A 68 13.27 -3.03 4.25
N LEU A 69 12.18 -3.57 3.70
CA LEU A 69 11.50 -3.00 2.54
C LEU A 69 10.33 -2.15 3.05
N GLY A 70 10.64 -0.92 3.46
CA GLY A 70 9.62 0.08 3.77
C GLY A 70 8.71 0.27 2.55
N VAL A 71 7.41 0.42 2.81
CA VAL A 71 6.45 0.78 1.77
C VAL A 71 6.27 2.29 1.87
N GLN A 72 7.08 3.06 1.13
CA GLN A 72 6.90 4.51 1.03
C GLN A 72 5.57 4.79 0.33
N PHE A 73 4.53 5.02 1.14
CA PHE A 73 3.26 5.53 0.67
C PHE A 73 3.38 7.06 0.56
N ALA A 74 2.75 7.63 -0.47
CA ALA A 74 2.70 9.07 -0.62
C ALA A 74 1.57 9.65 0.23
N ILE A 75 1.84 10.69 1.01
CA ILE A 75 0.79 11.40 1.76
C ILE A 75 -0.09 12.24 0.84
N SER A 76 -1.33 12.47 1.25
CA SER A 76 -2.29 13.29 0.48
C SER A 76 -1.99 14.79 0.54
N GLY A 77 -1.23 15.24 1.55
CA GLY A 77 -1.05 16.66 1.88
C GLY A 77 -2.27 17.31 2.54
N MET A 78 -3.34 16.56 2.82
CA MET A 78 -4.50 17.06 3.58
C MET A 78 -4.40 16.59 5.04
N PRO A 79 -4.15 17.49 6.01
CA PRO A 79 -4.14 17.11 7.41
C PRO A 79 -5.54 16.74 7.89
N PHE A 80 -5.62 15.74 8.77
CA PHE A 80 -6.86 15.32 9.42
C PHE A 80 -6.68 15.28 10.94
N THR A 81 -7.72 15.67 11.66
CA THR A 81 -7.72 15.63 13.13
C THR A 81 -8.19 14.26 13.60
N VAL A 82 -7.47 13.67 14.55
CA VAL A 82 -7.89 12.47 15.29
C VAL A 82 -8.00 12.84 16.76
N THR A 83 -9.12 12.49 17.40
CA THR A 83 -9.29 12.60 18.85
C THR A 83 -9.80 11.29 19.43
N ALA A 84 -9.47 11.06 20.70
CA ALA A 84 -10.01 9.98 21.52
C ALA A 84 -10.04 10.44 22.99
N THR A 85 -10.99 9.94 23.77
CA THR A 85 -11.01 10.20 25.23
C THR A 85 -9.75 9.64 25.88
N GLU A 86 -9.32 8.46 25.43
CA GLU A 86 -8.18 7.71 25.94
C GLU A 86 -7.59 6.84 24.83
N LEU A 87 -6.26 6.79 24.75
CA LEU A 87 -5.49 5.80 24.01
C LEU A 87 -4.62 5.03 24.99
N ASP A 88 -4.80 3.71 25.04
CA ASP A 88 -3.95 2.77 25.76
C ASP A 88 -3.10 1.97 24.75
N GLY A 89 -1.78 1.96 24.91
CA GLY A 89 -0.84 1.35 23.98
C GLY A 89 0.19 0.44 24.65
N THR A 90 0.51 -0.66 23.99
CA THR A 90 1.66 -1.53 24.32
C THR A 90 2.68 -1.43 23.19
N GLY A 91 3.96 -1.35 23.54
CA GLY A 91 5.07 -1.14 22.62
C GLY A 91 4.95 0.20 21.90
N PHE A 92 5.57 1.26 22.42
CA PHE A 92 5.51 2.62 21.88
C PHE A 92 6.87 3.04 21.32
N GLU A 93 6.87 3.68 20.15
CA GLU A 93 8.02 4.27 19.48
C GLU A 93 7.62 5.63 18.90
N GLN A 94 8.49 6.64 18.97
CA GLN A 94 8.23 7.93 18.35
C GLN A 94 9.53 8.61 17.90
N PHE A 95 9.52 9.17 16.68
CA PHE A 95 10.66 9.84 16.06
C PHE A 95 10.19 10.89 15.03
N GLY A 96 11.08 11.83 14.69
CA GLY A 96 10.83 12.80 13.62
C GLY A 96 11.13 12.22 12.22
N GLY A 97 10.42 12.70 11.20
CA GLY A 97 10.57 12.23 9.82
C GLY A 97 10.16 13.29 8.79
N LEU A 98 10.43 12.99 7.52
CA LEU A 98 9.94 13.76 6.38
C LEU A 98 9.09 12.86 5.50
N ASP A 99 7.81 13.16 5.42
CA ASP A 99 6.88 12.51 4.50
C ASP A 99 6.85 13.25 3.16
N ASN A 100 6.49 12.53 2.11
CA ASN A 100 6.47 13.06 0.74
C ASN A 100 5.10 12.81 0.11
N MET A 101 4.55 13.83 -0.53
CA MET A 101 3.36 13.73 -1.36
C MET A 101 3.69 13.07 -2.71
N ALA A 102 2.66 12.70 -3.46
CA ALA A 102 2.84 12.23 -4.83
C ALA A 102 3.39 13.35 -5.72
N GLU A 103 4.22 13.00 -6.72
CA GLU A 103 4.73 13.96 -7.70
C GLU A 103 3.56 14.68 -8.41
N GLY A 104 3.64 16.01 -8.50
CA GLY A 104 2.56 16.83 -9.05
C GLY A 104 1.33 16.98 -8.15
N SER A 105 1.40 16.63 -6.86
CA SER A 105 0.33 16.87 -5.89
C SER A 105 -0.11 18.34 -5.88
N PRO A 106 -1.41 18.65 -6.01
CA PRO A 106 -1.91 20.03 -5.91
C PRO A 106 -1.74 20.61 -4.50
N ASN A 107 -1.55 19.75 -3.50
CA ASN A 107 -1.35 20.13 -2.10
C ASN A 107 0.14 20.36 -1.75
N ALA A 108 1.06 20.22 -2.73
CA ALA A 108 2.50 20.30 -2.52
C ALA A 108 2.99 21.67 -2.00
N GLY A 109 2.25 22.74 -2.29
CA GLY A 109 2.54 24.10 -1.82
C GLY A 109 3.98 24.55 -2.08
N ASP A 110 4.48 25.40 -1.18
CA ASP A 110 5.85 25.92 -1.23
C ASP A 110 6.90 24.92 -0.72
N THR A 111 6.49 23.81 -0.08
CA THR A 111 7.42 22.78 0.44
C THR A 111 7.84 21.76 -0.63
N GLY A 112 7.33 21.87 -1.86
CA GLY A 112 7.57 20.89 -2.91
C GLY A 112 6.95 19.52 -2.63
N GLY A 113 5.96 19.46 -1.73
CA GLY A 113 5.31 18.22 -1.31
C GLY A 113 6.02 17.47 -0.20
N GLN A 114 6.97 18.09 0.50
CA GLN A 114 7.56 17.53 1.72
C GLN A 114 6.84 18.06 2.97
N GLU A 115 6.62 17.20 3.96
CA GLU A 115 6.00 17.57 5.23
C GLU A 115 6.83 17.04 6.40
N LEU A 116 6.99 17.86 7.45
CA LEU A 116 7.75 17.49 8.64
C LEU A 116 6.80 16.82 9.64
N VAL A 117 7.00 15.52 9.88
CA VAL A 117 6.12 14.70 10.70
C VAL A 117 6.83 14.16 11.93
N VAL A 118 6.05 13.92 12.97
CA VAL A 118 6.40 13.07 14.11
C VAL A 118 5.63 11.77 13.95
N THR A 119 6.36 10.73 13.52
CA THR A 119 5.86 9.36 13.43
C THR A 119 5.73 8.80 14.84
N SER A 120 4.55 8.34 15.20
CA SER A 120 4.28 7.62 16.46
C SER A 120 3.77 6.22 16.13
N ALA A 121 4.51 5.19 16.53
CA ALA A 121 4.19 3.79 16.31
C ALA A 121 3.83 3.07 17.61
N ILE A 122 2.78 2.24 17.56
CA ILE A 122 2.20 1.52 18.70
C ILE A 122 1.88 0.08 18.30
N LYS A 123 2.47 -0.90 19.00
CA LYS A 123 2.36 -2.32 18.61
C LYS A 123 0.94 -2.84 18.71
N ASN A 124 0.28 -2.56 19.84
CA ASN A 124 -1.17 -2.74 19.99
C ASN A 124 -1.74 -1.52 20.69
N ALA A 125 -2.75 -0.90 20.11
CA ALA A 125 -3.45 0.25 20.65
C ALA A 125 -4.94 -0.05 20.87
N THR A 126 -5.50 0.51 21.93
CA THR A 126 -6.94 0.54 22.20
C THR A 126 -7.35 2.00 22.36
N LEU A 127 -8.36 2.44 21.62
CA LEU A 127 -8.83 3.83 21.62
C LEU A 127 -10.28 3.91 22.07
N ASP A 128 -10.57 4.77 23.03
CA ASP A 128 -11.91 5.04 23.53
C ASP A 128 -12.53 6.27 22.85
N HIS A 129 -13.79 6.17 22.39
CA HIS A 129 -14.51 7.25 21.73
C HIS A 129 -13.71 7.93 20.58
N LEU A 130 -13.24 7.13 19.61
CA LEU A 130 -12.54 7.64 18.43
C LEU A 130 -13.42 8.60 17.62
N CYS A 131 -12.87 9.77 17.33
CA CYS A 131 -13.35 10.73 16.35
C CYS A 131 -12.20 11.05 15.37
N GLN A 132 -12.45 10.98 14.07
CA GLN A 132 -11.52 11.38 13.02
C GLN A 132 -12.26 12.32 12.05
N SER A 133 -11.68 13.48 11.73
CA SER A 133 -12.27 14.42 10.78
C SER A 133 -11.24 15.01 9.82
N VAL A 134 -11.61 15.07 8.54
CA VAL A 134 -10.90 15.82 7.49
C VAL A 134 -11.74 17.04 7.12
N ASP A 135 -11.18 18.24 7.18
CA ASP A 135 -11.85 19.43 6.63
C ASP A 135 -11.67 19.43 5.11
N LEU A 136 -12.78 19.62 4.39
CA LEU A 136 -12.85 19.63 2.93
C LEU A 136 -13.20 21.03 2.38
N GLY A 137 -13.06 22.09 3.19
CA GLY A 137 -13.35 23.46 2.79
C GLY A 137 -14.82 23.82 2.96
N GLY A 138 -15.33 23.74 4.19
CA GLY A 138 -16.72 24.09 4.53
C GLY A 138 -17.63 22.90 4.86
N THR A 139 -17.11 21.68 4.79
CA THR A 139 -17.71 20.48 5.38
C THR A 139 -16.61 19.54 5.84
N ASN A 140 -16.90 18.71 6.84
CA ASN A 140 -15.97 17.74 7.38
C ASN A 140 -16.39 16.32 6.99
N LEU A 141 -15.46 15.53 6.46
CA LEU A 141 -15.63 14.07 6.41
C LEU A 141 -15.34 13.53 7.82
N LEU A 142 -16.39 13.07 8.51
CA LEU A 142 -16.36 12.70 9.92
C LEU A 142 -16.58 11.20 10.11
N ILE A 143 -15.61 10.55 10.74
CA ILE A 143 -15.59 9.15 11.13
C ILE A 143 -15.63 9.08 12.66
N THR A 144 -16.52 8.27 13.22
CA THR A 144 -16.62 8.04 14.67
C THR A 144 -16.82 6.56 14.97
N ALA A 145 -16.12 6.03 15.98
CA ALA A 145 -16.20 4.62 16.40
C ALA A 145 -15.87 4.45 17.89
N GLY A 146 -16.18 3.29 18.47
CA GLY A 146 -15.80 2.94 19.85
C GLY A 146 -16.55 3.71 20.95
N SER A 147 -17.65 4.39 20.63
CA SER A 147 -18.48 5.15 21.59
C SER A 147 -19.53 4.27 22.31
N GLY A 148 -19.17 3.05 22.65
CA GLY A 148 -20.08 2.04 23.21
C GLY A 148 -19.32 1.07 24.11
N ALA A 149 -19.88 -0.10 24.37
CA ALA A 149 -19.24 -1.08 25.26
C ALA A 149 -17.92 -1.68 24.71
N THR A 150 -17.59 -1.47 23.43
CA THR A 150 -16.38 -1.99 22.78
C THR A 150 -15.53 -0.85 22.25
N LYS A 151 -14.35 -0.63 22.85
CA LYS A 151 -13.33 0.32 22.37
C LYS A 151 -12.82 -0.06 20.96
N VAL A 152 -12.28 0.91 20.23
CA VAL A 152 -11.52 0.69 18.98
C VAL A 152 -10.23 -0.05 19.31
N THR A 153 -9.76 -0.93 18.42
CA THR A 153 -8.46 -1.63 18.58
C THR A 153 -7.65 -1.60 17.29
N ALA A 154 -6.35 -1.37 17.40
CA ALA A 154 -5.39 -1.41 16.29
C ALA A 154 -4.18 -2.30 16.63
N SER A 155 -3.59 -2.95 15.63
CA SER A 155 -2.25 -3.55 15.72
C SER A 155 -1.33 -2.89 14.69
N ASP A 156 -0.05 -2.77 15.04
CA ASP A 156 0.99 -2.15 14.20
C ASP A 156 0.56 -0.75 13.71
N LEU A 157 -0.02 0.04 14.62
CA LEU A 157 -0.52 1.38 14.36
C LEU A 157 0.65 2.34 14.22
N ALA A 158 0.76 3.07 13.11
CA ALA A 158 1.66 4.21 12.98
C ALA A 158 0.87 5.45 12.54
N THR A 159 1.15 6.59 13.16
CA THR A 159 0.55 7.89 12.82
C THR A 159 1.62 8.92 12.57
N ASP A 160 1.55 9.58 11.43
CA ASP A 160 2.49 10.64 11.03
C ASP A 160 1.81 11.98 11.23
N SER A 161 2.30 12.75 12.22
CA SER A 161 1.57 13.87 12.81
C SER A 161 2.43 15.12 12.97
N THR A 162 1.90 16.30 12.65
CA THR A 162 2.57 17.58 12.95
C THR A 162 2.33 18.02 14.40
N GLN A 163 1.27 17.53 15.03
CA GLN A 163 0.96 17.79 16.43
C GLN A 163 0.30 16.59 17.09
N LEU A 164 0.76 16.29 18.31
CA LEU A 164 0.16 15.37 19.27
C LEU A 164 -0.02 16.13 20.58
N SER A 165 -1.20 16.02 21.19
CA SER A 165 -1.55 16.64 22.47
C SER A 165 -2.45 15.73 23.30
N GLY A 166 -2.39 15.88 24.62
CA GLY A 166 -3.08 15.04 25.61
C GLY A 166 -2.22 14.82 26.86
N ASP A 167 -2.82 14.23 27.89
CA ASP A 167 -2.14 13.89 29.15
C ASP A 167 -1.50 12.50 29.02
N ALA A 168 -0.18 12.45 28.79
CA ALA A 168 0.55 11.22 28.53
C ALA A 168 1.24 10.66 29.79
N ALA A 169 1.13 9.35 29.99
CA ALA A 169 1.88 8.57 30.97
C ALA A 169 2.55 7.38 30.28
N PHE A 170 3.82 7.14 30.59
CA PHE A 170 4.62 6.07 29.99
C PHE A 170 5.17 5.13 31.07
N ASN A 171 5.31 3.85 30.72
CA ASN A 171 6.04 2.88 31.55
C ASN A 171 7.34 2.50 30.84
N ASN A 172 8.45 2.54 31.58
CA ASN A 172 9.80 2.24 31.11
C ASN A 172 10.15 3.01 29.82
N ILE A 173 10.06 4.35 29.88
CA ILE A 173 10.38 5.24 28.76
C ILE A 173 11.89 5.45 28.63
N GLU A 174 12.36 5.33 27.40
CA GLU A 174 13.70 5.65 26.94
C GLU A 174 13.59 6.88 26.01
N ILE A 175 14.44 7.89 26.20
CA ILE A 175 14.39 9.16 25.45
C ILE A 175 15.80 9.52 24.98
N GLY A 176 15.94 9.96 23.73
CA GLY A 176 17.26 10.27 23.13
C GLY A 176 17.92 9.08 22.44
N ASN A 177 17.14 8.06 22.09
CA ASN A 177 17.61 6.93 21.28
C ASN A 177 17.83 7.35 19.82
N ASP A 178 18.67 6.62 19.10
CA ASP A 178 18.75 6.70 17.64
C ASP A 178 17.55 5.96 17.03
N ALA A 179 16.78 6.62 16.16
CA ALA A 179 15.53 6.07 15.62
C ALA A 179 15.71 4.75 14.84
N SER A 180 16.90 4.48 14.30
CA SER A 180 17.21 3.20 13.64
C SER A 180 17.35 2.02 14.62
N THR A 181 17.52 2.29 15.91
CA THR A 181 17.77 1.28 16.96
C THR A 181 16.51 0.83 17.69
N LEU A 182 15.36 1.44 17.42
CA LEU A 182 14.08 1.15 18.06
C LEU A 182 13.63 -0.32 17.93
N THR A 183 12.89 -0.81 18.93
CA THR A 183 12.47 -2.23 19.06
C THR A 183 11.11 -2.49 19.72
N LYS A 184 10.45 -1.52 20.36
CA LYS A 184 9.22 -1.73 21.15
C LYS A 184 7.96 -1.95 20.28
N ALA A 185 7.87 -1.29 19.11
CA ALA A 185 6.77 -1.47 18.15
C ALA A 185 7.25 -2.09 16.82
N GLY A 186 8.53 -1.94 16.49
CA GLY A 186 9.15 -2.51 15.29
C GLY A 186 9.15 -1.58 14.08
N VAL A 187 8.92 -0.29 14.29
CA VAL A 187 9.01 0.78 13.28
C VAL A 187 10.27 1.60 13.55
N LYS A 188 11.28 1.41 12.70
CA LYS A 188 12.57 2.10 12.81
C LYS A 188 12.57 3.37 11.96
N GLY A 189 13.02 4.47 12.56
CA GLY A 189 13.28 5.71 11.85
C GLY A 189 14.71 5.79 11.27
N PRO A 190 15.09 6.93 10.69
CA PRO A 190 16.41 7.11 10.08
C PRO A 190 17.55 7.13 11.11
N ILE A 191 18.75 6.72 10.67
CA ILE A 191 19.98 6.79 11.48
C ILE A 191 20.29 8.24 11.86
N GLY A 192 20.70 8.47 13.11
CA GLY A 192 21.06 9.79 13.63
C GLY A 192 19.88 10.68 14.04
N VAL A 193 18.65 10.20 13.90
CA VAL A 193 17.44 10.94 14.28
C VAL A 193 17.08 10.67 15.73
N PHE A 194 16.73 11.73 16.47
CA PHE A 194 16.22 11.66 17.84
C PHE A 194 14.92 10.83 17.91
N SER A 195 14.84 9.96 18.91
CA SER A 195 13.66 9.15 19.17
C SER A 195 13.44 8.86 20.65
N GLN A 196 12.24 8.37 20.95
CA GLN A 196 11.85 7.84 22.25
C GLN A 196 11.03 6.55 22.08
N GLN A 197 11.08 5.66 23.07
CA GLN A 197 10.28 4.42 23.09
C GLN A 197 9.88 4.03 24.50
N ALA A 198 8.81 3.27 24.67
CA ALA A 198 8.31 2.81 25.97
C ALA A 198 7.64 1.44 25.88
N ASP A 199 7.56 0.72 27.00
CA ASP A 199 6.86 -0.58 27.05
C ASP A 199 5.34 -0.40 26.98
N THR A 200 4.81 0.65 27.62
CA THR A 200 3.41 1.06 27.50
C THR A 200 3.27 2.58 27.45
N VAL A 201 2.23 3.05 26.77
CA VAL A 201 1.78 4.44 26.78
C VAL A 201 0.29 4.51 27.12
N ARG A 202 -0.12 5.52 27.88
CA ARG A 202 -1.50 5.93 28.04
C ARG A 202 -1.60 7.42 27.76
N ILE A 203 -2.50 7.84 26.88
CA ILE A 203 -2.75 9.25 26.56
C ILE A 203 -4.23 9.53 26.79
N ALA A 204 -4.56 10.32 27.81
CA ALA A 204 -5.91 10.86 28.00
C ALA A 204 -6.07 12.16 27.21
N HIS A 205 -7.30 12.49 26.81
CA HIS A 205 -7.62 13.68 26.02
C HIS A 205 -6.78 13.78 24.72
N LEU A 206 -6.62 12.64 24.03
CA LEU A 206 -5.82 12.56 22.82
C LEU A 206 -6.40 13.50 21.75
N ARG A 207 -5.56 14.39 21.23
CA ARG A 207 -5.79 15.12 19.98
C ARG A 207 -4.53 15.14 19.14
N GLN A 208 -4.63 14.63 17.92
CA GLN A 208 -3.57 14.62 16.92
C GLN A 208 -4.00 15.37 15.65
N THR A 209 -3.02 15.92 14.93
CA THR A 209 -3.17 16.42 13.56
C THR A 209 -2.23 15.61 12.68
N ASN A 210 -2.81 14.69 11.90
CA ASN A 210 -2.12 13.66 11.14
C ASN A 210 -2.15 13.96 9.64
N TYR A 211 -1.09 13.58 8.93
CA TYR A 211 -1.09 13.43 7.47
C TYR A 211 -1.28 11.98 7.05
N ALA A 212 -0.93 11.04 7.93
CA ALA A 212 -1.15 9.62 7.73
C ALA A 212 -1.51 8.87 9.01
N THR A 213 -2.25 7.78 8.82
CA THR A 213 -2.43 6.72 9.82
C THR A 213 -2.39 5.40 9.07
N THR A 214 -1.47 4.51 9.43
CA THR A 214 -1.40 3.13 8.94
C THR A 214 -1.58 2.15 10.10
N ALA A 215 -2.08 0.95 9.82
CA ALA A 215 -2.24 -0.11 10.81
C ALA A 215 -2.23 -1.47 10.10
N GLY A 216 -1.62 -2.48 10.72
CA GLY A 216 -1.70 -3.87 10.25
C GLY A 216 -3.12 -4.44 10.35
N VAL A 217 -3.82 -4.11 11.45
CA VAL A 217 -5.25 -4.38 11.63
C VAL A 217 -5.88 -3.18 12.33
N PHE A 218 -7.03 -2.69 11.86
CA PHE A 218 -7.81 -1.65 12.54
C PHE A 218 -9.28 -2.06 12.65
N LYS A 219 -9.79 -2.17 13.87
CA LYS A 219 -11.18 -2.57 14.17
C LYS A 219 -11.93 -1.39 14.75
N LEU A 220 -13.04 -1.03 14.11
CA LEU A 220 -13.85 0.15 14.42
C LEU A 220 -15.27 -0.26 14.83
N PRO A 221 -15.52 -0.73 16.08
CA PRO A 221 -16.85 -1.06 16.55
C PRO A 221 -17.79 0.15 16.48
N GLY A 222 -19.00 -0.05 15.98
CA GLY A 222 -19.98 1.04 15.86
C GLY A 222 -19.58 2.16 14.90
N LEU A 223 -18.71 1.86 13.91
CA LEU A 223 -18.28 2.78 12.87
C LEU A 223 -19.45 3.56 12.24
N LYS A 224 -19.35 4.88 12.25
CA LYS A 224 -20.20 5.81 11.50
C LYS A 224 -19.32 6.73 10.69
N LEU A 225 -19.56 6.78 9.38
CA LEU A 225 -18.94 7.73 8.44
C LEU A 225 -20.03 8.64 7.89
N ARG A 226 -19.83 9.95 7.92
CA ARG A 226 -20.78 10.97 7.46
C ARG A 226 -20.08 12.27 7.09
N PHE A 227 -20.75 13.13 6.32
CA PHE A 227 -20.39 14.54 6.27
C PHE A 227 -20.97 15.29 7.48
N SER A 228 -20.30 16.35 7.91
CA SER A 228 -20.65 17.12 9.11
C SER A 228 -20.28 18.59 8.95
N GLY A 229 -21.09 19.49 9.51
CA GLY A 229 -20.75 20.93 9.59
C GLY A 229 -19.62 21.22 10.59
N SER A 230 -19.32 20.28 11.49
CA SER A 230 -18.24 20.37 12.47
C SER A 230 -17.33 19.13 12.42
N GLY A 231 -16.03 19.33 12.62
CA GLY A 231 -15.05 18.27 12.81
C GLY A 231 -14.99 17.75 14.25
N CYS A 232 -13.85 17.13 14.59
CA CYS A 232 -13.37 16.89 15.94
C CYS A 232 -12.50 18.08 16.43
#